data_AF-A0A2V6QTL2-F1
#
_entry.id   AF-A0A2V6QTL2-F1
#
_cell.length_a   1.000
_cell.length_b   1.000
_cell.length_c   1.000
_cell.angle_alpha   90.00
_cell.angle_beta   90.00
_cell.angle_gamma   90.00
#
_symmetry.space_group_name_H-M   'P 1'
#
loop_
_entity.id
_entity.type
_entity.pdbx_description
1 polymer ?
#
loop_
_entity_poly.entity_id
_entity_poly.type
_entity_poly.pdbx_seq_one_letter_code
_entity_poly.pdbx_strand_id
1 'polypeptide(L)'
;MRVPRATYRLQLGPGLTFDAAAALVDYLDALGVSDAYTSPFLDALTASLGGEHADVVALKSLITWFATLPPHAEKGPEGVAARRRDKEVGREKLVALLEASPAVRAFVGENIRLFNGKPGDAQSMDLLDALLTEQAYRAACWRVAGEEINYRRFFDINELAAIRMEEPEVFEATHRLLFRLVREGAVTGLRIDHPDGLYDPADYFRRLHEGAGGEIYVVAEKILAPGEQLPDSWATAGTTGYEFPNLLNGIFVDRAQARAMEQNYARLIRHRPGFTEIVHDCKRLIMETSMAAELNMLAHRLNAISEKHRTSRDFTLGALTRALREVIAAFPVYRTYVTAYVTAAQSPPDRRAPEAAEGAPTANTGVITDRDREYVRRAVAHARRQVASADAASLRLRARRRGRRRPHRGAAPPRAPRLRGAAARPRVLGGHDPRSAGRPRGALCRREARDDALPLGDVLAHFPVALLGSDPR
;
A
#
# COMPACT_ATOMS: atom_id res chain seq x y z
N MET A 1 -16.05 -22.20 26.88
CA MET A 1 -16.39 -23.30 25.97
C MET A 1 -17.82 -23.72 26.29
N ARG A 2 -18.77 -23.56 25.36
CA ARG A 2 -20.17 -23.97 25.55
C ARG A 2 -20.23 -25.49 25.36
N VAL A 3 -20.70 -26.22 26.36
CA VAL A 3 -20.88 -27.68 26.28
C VAL A 3 -22.33 -27.96 25.87
N PRO A 4 -22.59 -28.76 24.82
CA PRO A 4 -23.95 -29.16 24.44
C PRO A 4 -24.69 -29.81 25.61
N ARG A 5 -25.95 -29.43 25.84
CA ARG A 5 -26.84 -30.06 26.84
C ARG A 5 -27.38 -31.40 26.33
N ALA A 6 -27.71 -31.48 25.05
CA ALA A 6 -28.20 -32.68 24.38
C ALA A 6 -27.90 -32.59 22.88
N THR A 7 -27.36 -33.66 22.29
CA THR A 7 -27.03 -33.71 20.86
C THR A 7 -27.99 -34.61 20.07
N TYR A 8 -28.32 -34.22 18.83
CA TYR A 8 -29.19 -35.03 17.96
C TYR A 8 -28.55 -35.21 16.58
N ARG A 9 -28.46 -36.47 16.11
CA ARG A 9 -27.82 -36.81 14.84
C ARG A 9 -28.81 -36.67 13.68
N LEU A 10 -28.50 -35.83 12.70
CA LEU A 10 -29.24 -35.75 11.45
C LEU A 10 -28.44 -36.41 10.31
N GLN A 11 -29.02 -37.42 9.69
CA GLN A 11 -28.42 -38.13 8.55
C GLN A 11 -28.90 -37.45 7.26
N LEU A 12 -28.12 -36.49 6.78
CA LEU A 12 -28.49 -35.73 5.60
C LEU A 12 -28.30 -36.56 4.33
N GLY A 13 -29.23 -36.44 3.39
CA GLY A 13 -29.22 -37.15 2.12
C GLY A 13 -30.48 -36.86 1.29
N PRO A 14 -30.71 -37.59 0.20
CA PRO A 14 -31.88 -37.37 -0.67
C PRO A 14 -33.24 -37.49 0.06
N GLY A 15 -33.31 -38.29 1.14
CA GLY A 15 -34.51 -38.45 1.97
C GLY A 15 -34.65 -37.44 3.12
N LEU A 16 -33.62 -36.65 3.41
CA LEU A 16 -33.62 -35.60 4.43
C LEU A 16 -32.66 -34.48 3.99
N THR A 17 -33.19 -33.55 3.20
CA THR A 17 -32.46 -32.39 2.68
C THR A 17 -32.18 -31.37 3.78
N PHE A 18 -31.33 -30.38 3.50
CA PHE A 18 -31.09 -29.26 4.42
C PHE A 18 -32.36 -28.46 4.75
N ASP A 19 -33.20 -28.17 3.76
CA ASP A 19 -34.46 -27.44 3.99
C ASP A 19 -35.44 -28.28 4.85
N ALA A 20 -35.47 -29.60 4.65
CA ALA A 20 -36.26 -30.51 5.48
C ALA A 20 -35.69 -30.61 6.90
N ALA A 21 -34.37 -30.64 7.06
CA ALA A 21 -33.71 -30.63 8.36
C ALA A 21 -33.94 -29.30 9.11
N ALA A 22 -33.95 -28.16 8.40
CA ALA A 22 -34.25 -26.85 8.98
C ALA A 22 -35.69 -26.78 9.52
N ALA A 23 -36.65 -27.40 8.82
CA ALA A 23 -38.04 -27.50 9.28
C ALA A 23 -38.21 -28.34 10.56
N LEU A 24 -37.20 -29.14 10.94
CA LEU A 24 -37.21 -29.92 12.19
C LEU A 24 -36.67 -29.14 13.38
N VAL A 25 -36.11 -27.94 13.20
CA VAL A 25 -35.43 -27.19 14.28
C VAL A 25 -36.38 -26.89 15.44
N ASP A 26 -37.58 -26.37 15.18
CA ASP A 26 -38.56 -26.07 16.23
C ASP A 26 -39.02 -27.32 16.99
N TYR A 27 -39.13 -28.46 16.28
CA TYR A 27 -39.44 -29.74 16.87
C TYR A 27 -38.29 -30.25 17.77
N LEU A 28 -37.04 -30.14 17.31
CA LEU A 28 -35.87 -30.57 18.06
C LEU A 28 -35.64 -29.70 19.30
N ASP A 29 -35.90 -28.39 19.22
CA ASP A 29 -35.87 -27.48 20.38
C ASP A 29 -36.95 -27.85 21.41
N ALA A 30 -38.19 -28.10 20.96
CA ALA A 30 -39.28 -28.57 21.83
C ALA A 30 -38.98 -29.93 22.48
N LEU A 31 -38.22 -30.80 21.81
CA LEU A 31 -37.74 -32.08 22.34
C LEU A 31 -36.58 -31.91 23.35
N GLY A 32 -36.03 -30.70 23.51
CA GLY A 32 -34.95 -30.39 24.44
C GLY A 32 -33.55 -30.64 23.87
N VAL A 33 -33.41 -30.85 22.57
CA VAL A 33 -32.11 -30.95 21.88
C VAL A 33 -31.47 -29.57 21.86
N SER A 34 -30.23 -29.44 22.32
CA SER A 34 -29.54 -28.16 22.31
C SER A 34 -28.66 -27.93 21.09
N ASP A 35 -28.20 -29.01 20.46
CA ASP A 35 -27.26 -28.98 19.34
C ASP A 35 -27.50 -30.17 18.40
N ALA A 36 -27.86 -29.94 17.14
CA ALA A 36 -27.92 -30.99 16.13
C ALA A 36 -26.55 -31.16 15.46
N TYR A 37 -26.12 -32.39 15.19
CA TYR A 37 -24.89 -32.66 14.45
C TYR A 37 -25.18 -33.54 13.22
N THR A 38 -24.66 -33.14 12.08
CA THR A 38 -24.95 -33.79 10.79
C THR A 38 -23.84 -34.76 10.41
N SER A 39 -24.17 -35.74 9.55
CA SER A 39 -23.16 -36.60 8.94
C SER A 39 -22.11 -35.83 8.16
N PRO A 40 -20.81 -36.21 8.25
CA PRO A 40 -19.79 -35.67 7.37
C PRO A 40 -20.30 -35.70 5.93
N PHE A 41 -20.13 -34.60 5.21
CA PHE A 41 -20.71 -34.36 3.89
C PHE A 41 -20.45 -35.48 2.87
N LEU A 42 -19.37 -36.26 3.03
CA LEU A 42 -19.05 -37.44 2.21
C LEU A 42 -20.01 -38.63 2.37
N ASP A 43 -20.75 -38.73 3.47
CA ASP A 43 -21.63 -39.87 3.77
C ASP A 43 -22.81 -39.95 2.79
N ALA A 44 -23.33 -38.80 2.32
CA ALA A 44 -24.42 -38.76 1.34
C ALA A 44 -23.98 -39.28 -0.04
N LEU A 45 -22.79 -38.87 -0.50
CA LEU A 45 -22.19 -39.40 -1.73
C LEU A 45 -21.82 -40.88 -1.59
N THR A 46 -21.26 -41.25 -0.44
CA THR A 46 -20.89 -42.63 -0.08
C THR A 46 -22.12 -43.55 -0.03
N ALA A 47 -23.25 -43.07 0.49
CA ALA A 47 -24.50 -43.81 0.53
C ALA A 47 -25.13 -43.98 -0.87
N SER A 48 -24.92 -43.00 -1.75
CA SER A 48 -25.45 -43.03 -3.13
C SER A 48 -24.67 -43.97 -4.05
N LEU A 49 -23.33 -43.89 -4.03
CA LEU A 49 -22.46 -44.65 -4.95
C LEU A 49 -21.87 -45.92 -4.34
N GLY A 50 -21.85 -46.03 -3.01
CA GLY A 50 -21.09 -47.04 -2.27
C GLY A 50 -19.71 -46.54 -1.84
N GLY A 51 -19.27 -46.92 -0.64
CA GLY A 51 -18.03 -46.41 -0.04
C GLY A 51 -16.73 -46.85 -0.71
N GLU A 52 -16.78 -47.98 -1.43
CA GLU A 52 -15.67 -48.52 -2.22
C GLU A 52 -15.74 -48.13 -3.70
N HIS A 53 -16.74 -47.34 -4.10
CA HIS A 53 -16.84 -46.86 -5.48
C HIS A 53 -15.61 -46.04 -5.85
N ALA A 54 -15.04 -46.30 -7.04
CA ALA A 54 -13.78 -45.71 -7.49
C ALA A 54 -13.77 -44.17 -7.36
N ASP A 55 -14.85 -43.51 -7.78
CA ASP A 55 -14.98 -42.04 -7.68
C ASP A 55 -15.00 -41.51 -6.24
N VAL A 56 -15.62 -42.24 -5.30
CA VAL A 56 -15.68 -41.86 -3.89
C VAL A 56 -14.30 -42.01 -3.25
N VAL A 57 -13.59 -43.11 -3.58
CA VAL A 57 -12.21 -43.33 -3.14
C VAL A 57 -11.29 -42.24 -3.71
N ALA A 58 -11.41 -41.93 -5.00
CA ALA A 58 -10.64 -40.87 -5.65
C ALA A 58 -10.87 -39.50 -5.00
N LEU A 59 -12.14 -39.16 -4.70
CA LEU A 59 -12.47 -37.91 -4.01
C LEU A 59 -11.88 -37.87 -2.59
N LYS A 60 -11.98 -38.96 -1.81
CA LYS A 60 -11.37 -39.07 -0.47
C LYS A 60 -9.86 -38.88 -0.54
N SER A 61 -9.19 -39.51 -1.50
CA SER A 61 -7.75 -39.34 -1.71
C SER A 61 -7.38 -37.90 -2.03
N LEU A 62 -8.18 -37.19 -2.84
CA LEU A 62 -7.95 -35.78 -3.14
C LEU A 62 -8.17 -34.88 -1.92
N ILE A 63 -9.18 -35.16 -1.10
CA ILE A 63 -9.43 -34.42 0.15
C ILE A 63 -8.22 -34.58 1.09
N THR A 64 -7.73 -35.80 1.27
CA THR A 64 -6.50 -36.04 2.05
C THR A 64 -5.31 -35.30 1.45
N TRP A 65 -5.14 -35.35 0.13
CA TRP A 65 -4.06 -34.64 -0.58
C TRP A 65 -4.06 -33.14 -0.31
N PHE A 66 -5.22 -32.48 -0.44
CA PHE A 66 -5.30 -31.04 -0.18
C PHE A 66 -5.10 -30.71 1.30
N ALA A 67 -5.55 -31.57 2.22
CA ALA A 67 -5.36 -31.39 3.65
C ALA A 67 -3.90 -31.54 4.10
N THR A 68 -3.07 -32.29 3.35
CA THR A 68 -1.65 -32.49 3.67
C THR A 68 -0.72 -31.47 3.00
N LEU A 69 -1.25 -30.56 2.17
CA LEU A 69 -0.43 -29.49 1.59
C LEU A 69 0.15 -28.59 2.69
N PRO A 70 1.40 -28.09 2.52
CA PRO A 70 1.97 -27.14 3.48
C PRO A 70 1.05 -25.92 3.66
N PRO A 71 0.71 -25.52 4.90
CA PRO A 71 -0.28 -24.46 5.16
C PRO A 71 0.20 -23.11 4.61
N HIS A 72 -0.72 -22.18 4.33
CA HIS A 72 -0.36 -20.87 3.77
C HIS A 72 0.60 -20.06 4.68
N ALA A 73 0.61 -20.35 5.98
CA ALA A 73 1.55 -19.79 6.95
C ALA A 73 3.00 -20.31 6.80
N GLU A 74 3.22 -21.40 6.05
CA GLU A 74 4.54 -21.93 5.72
C GLU A 74 5.29 -20.95 4.80
N LYS A 75 6.47 -20.52 5.26
CA LYS A 75 7.32 -19.51 4.61
C LYS A 75 8.62 -20.08 4.07
N GLY A 76 8.97 -21.33 4.39
CA GLY A 76 10.18 -21.98 3.90
C GLY A 76 10.16 -22.13 2.37
N PRO A 77 11.25 -21.84 1.64
CA PRO A 77 11.28 -21.92 0.17
C PRO A 77 10.83 -23.28 -0.37
N GLU A 78 11.27 -24.37 0.26
CA GLU A 78 10.91 -25.73 -0.12
C GLU A 78 9.41 -26.00 0.08
N GLY A 79 8.85 -25.65 1.25
CA GLY A 79 7.43 -25.83 1.54
C GLY A 79 6.53 -24.98 0.64
N VAL A 80 6.94 -23.74 0.33
CA VAL A 80 6.24 -22.88 -0.63
C VAL A 80 6.29 -23.46 -2.03
N ALA A 81 7.45 -23.95 -2.48
CA ALA A 81 7.61 -24.56 -3.80
C ALA A 81 6.81 -25.87 -3.92
N ALA A 82 6.85 -26.72 -2.90
CA ALA A 82 6.06 -27.94 -2.81
C ALA A 82 4.56 -27.62 -2.86
N ARG A 83 4.05 -26.71 -2.02
CA ARG A 83 2.66 -26.25 -2.07
C ARG A 83 2.27 -25.78 -3.46
N ARG A 84 3.08 -24.93 -4.11
CA ARG A 84 2.78 -24.40 -5.45
C ARG A 84 2.65 -25.51 -6.48
N ARG A 85 3.57 -26.47 -6.48
CA ARG A 85 3.60 -27.60 -7.42
C ARG A 85 2.44 -28.57 -7.17
N ASP A 86 2.31 -29.05 -5.95
CA ASP A 86 1.42 -30.15 -5.58
C ASP A 86 -0.05 -29.72 -5.58
N LYS A 87 -0.32 -28.42 -5.34
CA LYS A 87 -1.65 -27.83 -5.52
C LYS A 87 -2.10 -27.88 -6.97
N GLU A 88 -1.22 -27.58 -7.94
CA GLU A 88 -1.60 -27.65 -9.37
C GLU A 88 -1.87 -29.10 -9.80
N VAL A 89 -1.05 -30.06 -9.35
CA VAL A 89 -1.29 -31.49 -9.61
C VAL A 89 -2.63 -31.95 -9.01
N GLY A 90 -2.91 -31.59 -7.76
CA GLY A 90 -4.19 -31.90 -7.12
C GLY A 90 -5.37 -31.26 -7.84
N ARG A 91 -5.21 -30.01 -8.32
CA ARG A 91 -6.22 -29.28 -9.09
C ARG A 91 -6.54 -29.98 -10.41
N GLU A 92 -5.53 -30.39 -11.18
CA GLU A 92 -5.74 -31.11 -12.45
C GLU A 92 -6.50 -32.43 -12.22
N LYS A 93 -6.13 -33.20 -11.19
CA LYS A 93 -6.82 -34.43 -10.82
C LYS A 93 -8.26 -34.20 -10.39
N LEU A 94 -8.53 -33.13 -9.64
CA LEU A 94 -9.88 -32.75 -9.26
C LEU A 94 -10.73 -32.38 -10.48
N VAL A 95 -10.18 -31.60 -11.41
CA VAL A 95 -10.88 -31.25 -12.66
C VAL A 95 -11.23 -32.51 -13.46
N ALA A 96 -10.27 -33.41 -13.65
CA ALA A 96 -10.49 -34.66 -14.36
C ALA A 96 -11.57 -35.53 -13.68
N LEU A 97 -11.57 -35.63 -12.35
CA LEU A 97 -12.60 -36.37 -11.60
C LEU A 97 -14.00 -35.74 -11.78
N LEU A 98 -14.09 -34.41 -11.73
CA LEU A 98 -15.35 -33.70 -11.94
C LEU A 98 -15.89 -33.91 -13.36
N GLU A 99 -15.01 -34.02 -14.36
CA GLU A 99 -15.36 -34.35 -15.76
C GLU A 99 -15.82 -35.78 -15.93
N ALA A 100 -15.14 -36.73 -15.29
CA ALA A 100 -15.46 -38.15 -15.40
C ALA A 100 -16.71 -38.56 -14.59
N SER A 101 -16.99 -37.91 -13.46
CA SER A 101 -18.05 -38.32 -12.53
C SER A 101 -19.12 -37.24 -12.33
N PRO A 102 -20.28 -37.35 -13.02
CA PRO A 102 -21.41 -36.45 -12.83
C PRO A 102 -21.93 -36.43 -11.39
N ALA A 103 -21.87 -37.56 -10.68
CA ALA A 103 -22.29 -37.68 -9.29
C ALA A 103 -21.39 -36.87 -8.34
N VAL A 104 -20.06 -36.98 -8.49
CA VAL A 104 -19.11 -36.15 -7.71
C VAL A 104 -19.28 -34.67 -8.05
N ARG A 105 -19.47 -34.33 -9.33
CA ARG A 105 -19.72 -32.95 -9.77
C ARG A 105 -20.98 -32.37 -9.13
N ALA A 106 -22.09 -33.12 -9.15
CA ALA A 106 -23.35 -32.69 -8.55
C ALA A 106 -23.19 -32.48 -7.05
N PHE A 107 -22.50 -33.40 -6.37
CA PHE A 107 -22.18 -33.31 -4.94
C PHE A 107 -21.36 -32.06 -4.61
N VAL A 108 -20.28 -31.78 -5.33
CA VAL A 108 -19.46 -30.57 -5.13
C VAL A 108 -20.29 -29.31 -5.41
N GLY A 109 -21.10 -29.30 -6.46
CA GLY A 109 -21.98 -28.18 -6.79
C GLY A 109 -23.07 -27.90 -5.74
N GLU A 110 -23.58 -28.92 -5.06
CA GLU A 110 -24.49 -28.74 -3.92
C GLU A 110 -23.77 -28.15 -2.71
N ASN A 111 -22.56 -28.62 -2.39
CA ASN A 111 -21.75 -28.03 -1.31
C ASN A 111 -21.40 -26.56 -1.59
N ILE A 112 -21.04 -26.20 -2.84
CA ILE A 112 -20.79 -24.80 -3.20
C ILE A 112 -22.03 -23.93 -2.96
N ARG A 113 -23.23 -24.41 -3.35
CA ARG A 113 -24.48 -23.69 -3.11
C ARG A 113 -24.76 -23.52 -1.61
N LEU A 114 -24.48 -24.56 -0.81
CA LEU A 114 -24.63 -24.51 0.64
C LEU A 114 -23.68 -23.48 1.26
N PHE A 115 -22.40 -23.49 0.89
CA PHE A 115 -21.43 -22.52 1.41
C PHE A 115 -21.83 -21.09 1.05
N ASN A 116 -22.22 -20.83 -0.20
CA ASN A 116 -22.58 -19.48 -0.67
C ASN A 116 -23.76 -18.85 0.06
N GLY A 117 -24.63 -19.64 0.70
CA GLY A 117 -25.83 -19.15 1.36
C GLY A 117 -26.85 -18.51 0.42
N LYS A 118 -27.79 -17.76 0.99
CA LYS A 118 -28.89 -17.07 0.30
C LYS A 118 -28.75 -15.56 0.49
N PRO A 119 -28.66 -14.75 -0.59
CA PRO A 119 -28.62 -13.29 -0.46
C PRO A 119 -29.80 -12.74 0.34
N GLY A 120 -29.53 -11.90 1.33
CA GLY A 120 -30.54 -11.34 2.24
C GLY A 120 -30.75 -12.13 3.54
N ASP A 121 -30.17 -13.32 3.67
CA ASP A 121 -30.16 -14.11 4.89
C ASP A 121 -28.73 -14.28 5.41
N ALA A 122 -28.39 -13.53 6.45
CA ALA A 122 -27.03 -13.49 6.99
C ALA A 122 -26.58 -14.84 7.58
N GLN A 123 -27.47 -15.55 8.29
CA GLN A 123 -27.11 -16.83 8.95
C GLN A 123 -26.79 -17.92 7.94
N SER A 124 -27.41 -17.86 6.76
CA SER A 124 -27.12 -18.80 5.67
C SER A 124 -25.69 -18.67 5.12
N MET A 125 -24.99 -17.57 5.40
CA MET A 125 -23.63 -17.30 4.92
C MET A 125 -22.53 -17.67 5.93
N ASP A 126 -22.89 -18.20 7.11
CA ASP A 126 -21.92 -18.53 8.18
C ASP A 126 -20.82 -19.51 7.70
N LEU A 127 -21.15 -20.45 6.82
CA LEU A 127 -20.17 -21.38 6.23
C LEU A 127 -19.20 -20.68 5.28
N LEU A 128 -19.67 -19.71 4.48
CA LEU A 128 -18.81 -18.88 3.65
C LEU A 128 -17.92 -17.98 4.50
N ASP A 129 -18.47 -17.37 5.56
CA ASP A 129 -17.69 -16.52 6.47
C ASP A 129 -16.59 -17.30 7.18
N ALA A 130 -16.90 -18.51 7.67
CA ALA A 130 -15.92 -19.42 8.24
C ALA A 130 -14.82 -19.79 7.24
N LEU A 131 -15.20 -20.15 6.01
CA LEU A 131 -14.24 -20.45 4.94
C LEU A 131 -13.35 -19.24 4.62
N LEU A 132 -13.94 -18.05 4.50
CA LEU A 132 -13.21 -16.81 4.21
C LEU A 132 -12.24 -16.43 5.35
N THR A 133 -12.61 -16.72 6.60
CA THR A 133 -11.77 -16.47 7.78
C THR A 133 -10.50 -17.32 7.79
N GLU A 134 -10.52 -18.50 7.18
CA GLU A 134 -9.35 -19.39 7.05
C GLU A 134 -8.39 -19.00 5.91
N GLN A 135 -8.77 -18.04 5.05
CA GLN A 135 -7.96 -17.66 3.90
C GLN A 135 -6.75 -16.81 4.30
N ALA A 136 -5.72 -16.82 3.45
CA ALA A 136 -4.54 -15.97 3.60
C ALA A 136 -4.84 -14.46 3.38
N TYR A 137 -6.05 -14.13 2.96
CA TYR A 137 -6.55 -12.77 2.79
C TYR A 137 -7.78 -12.54 3.67
N ARG A 138 -7.98 -11.30 4.10
CA ARG A 138 -9.21 -10.87 4.77
C ARG A 138 -10.02 -10.00 3.81
N ALA A 139 -11.19 -10.47 3.40
CA ALA A 139 -12.15 -9.63 2.71
C ALA A 139 -12.65 -8.54 3.68
N ALA A 140 -12.57 -7.27 3.28
CA ALA A 140 -12.98 -6.15 4.11
C ALA A 140 -13.69 -5.08 3.29
N CYS A 141 -14.55 -4.31 3.93
CA CYS A 141 -15.17 -3.13 3.32
C CYS A 141 -14.07 -2.16 2.86
N TRP A 142 -14.22 -1.59 1.66
CA TRP A 142 -13.21 -0.70 1.05
C TRP A 142 -12.77 0.47 1.96
N ARG A 143 -13.61 0.92 2.90
CA ARG A 143 -13.29 1.99 3.85
C ARG A 143 -12.21 1.60 4.86
N VAL A 144 -12.05 0.30 5.14
CA VAL A 144 -11.03 -0.23 6.05
C VAL A 144 -9.63 -0.05 5.45
N ALA A 145 -9.52 0.05 4.12
CA ALA A 145 -8.23 0.17 3.44
C ALA A 145 -7.44 1.43 3.83
N GLY A 146 -8.12 2.53 4.19
CA GLY A 146 -7.43 3.75 4.62
C GLY A 146 -6.56 3.56 5.86
N GLU A 147 -6.92 2.61 6.73
CA GLU A 147 -6.26 2.38 8.02
C GLU A 147 -5.52 1.04 8.12
N GLU A 148 -6.00 -0.02 7.46
CA GLU A 148 -5.52 -1.38 7.68
C GLU A 148 -4.98 -2.10 6.43
N ILE A 149 -4.86 -1.43 5.28
CA ILE A 149 -4.26 -2.07 4.11
C ILE A 149 -2.79 -2.42 4.40
N ASN A 150 -2.38 -3.63 3.99
CA ASN A 150 -1.08 -4.19 4.33
C ASN A 150 -0.16 -4.42 3.12
N TYR A 151 -0.53 -3.89 1.95
CA TYR A 151 0.31 -3.84 0.76
C TYR A 151 0.43 -2.41 0.25
N ARG A 152 1.53 -2.12 -0.47
CA ARG A 152 1.75 -0.81 -1.05
C ARG A 152 0.85 -0.62 -2.28
N ARG A 153 0.14 0.51 -2.32
CA ARG A 153 -0.74 0.90 -3.42
C ARG A 153 -0.12 1.96 -4.33
N PHE A 154 -0.72 2.16 -5.49
CA PHE A 154 -0.59 3.40 -6.25
C PHE A 154 -1.57 4.45 -5.67
N PHE A 155 -1.03 5.44 -4.95
CA PHE A 155 -1.83 6.39 -4.17
C PHE A 155 -2.82 5.71 -3.22
N ASP A 156 -4.10 6.08 -3.27
CA ASP A 156 -5.19 5.52 -2.47
C ASP A 156 -6.07 4.52 -3.25
N ILE A 157 -5.60 4.06 -4.43
CA ILE A 157 -6.33 3.12 -5.28
C ILE A 157 -6.06 1.69 -4.82
N ASN A 158 -7.08 1.04 -4.26
CA ASN A 158 -6.96 -0.29 -3.65
C ASN A 158 -6.70 -1.39 -4.69
N GLU A 159 -7.18 -1.21 -5.91
CA GLU A 159 -7.08 -2.18 -7.01
C GLU A 159 -5.67 -2.24 -7.61
N LEU A 160 -4.80 -1.27 -7.31
CA LEU A 160 -3.46 -1.14 -7.85
C LEU A 160 -2.38 -1.48 -6.81
N ALA A 161 -2.04 -2.76 -6.70
CA ALA A 161 -0.94 -3.23 -5.87
C ALA A 161 0.42 -2.99 -6.53
N ALA A 162 1.36 -2.40 -5.79
CA ALA A 162 2.70 -2.13 -6.29
C ALA A 162 3.54 -3.41 -6.44
N ILE A 163 4.34 -3.44 -7.49
CA ILE A 163 5.30 -4.52 -7.76
C ILE A 163 6.72 -4.12 -7.37
N ARG A 164 7.52 -5.12 -7.02
CA ARG A 164 8.90 -4.99 -6.53
C ARG A 164 9.89 -5.01 -7.68
N MET A 165 9.96 -3.93 -8.45
CA MET A 165 10.82 -3.83 -9.64
C MET A 165 12.32 -3.90 -9.32
N GLU A 166 12.72 -3.74 -8.05
CA GLU A 166 14.09 -3.94 -7.61
C GLU A 166 14.55 -5.40 -7.71
N GLU A 167 13.60 -6.34 -7.63
CA GLU A 167 13.88 -7.78 -7.73
C GLU A 167 14.13 -8.18 -9.20
N PRO A 168 15.30 -8.77 -9.53
CA PRO A 168 15.66 -9.10 -10.92
C PRO A 168 14.61 -9.98 -11.63
N GLU A 169 14.12 -11.04 -10.97
CA GLU A 169 13.13 -11.96 -11.55
C GLU A 169 11.81 -11.24 -11.90
N VAL A 170 11.39 -10.28 -11.07
CA VAL A 170 10.17 -9.48 -11.32
C VAL A 170 10.38 -8.53 -12.48
N PHE A 171 11.54 -7.85 -12.51
CA PHE A 171 11.90 -6.95 -13.60
C PHE A 171 11.93 -7.69 -14.95
N GLU A 172 12.63 -8.82 -15.03
CA GLU A 172 12.75 -9.63 -16.24
C GLU A 172 11.38 -10.15 -16.72
N ALA A 173 10.58 -10.71 -15.81
CA ALA A 173 9.27 -11.25 -16.15
C ALA A 173 8.33 -10.17 -16.71
N THR A 174 8.34 -8.98 -16.11
CA THR A 174 7.47 -7.85 -16.51
C THR A 174 7.93 -7.16 -17.80
N HIS A 175 9.24 -7.13 -18.09
CA HIS A 175 9.81 -6.44 -19.25
C HIS A 175 10.08 -7.36 -20.45
N ARG A 176 9.88 -8.68 -20.32
CA ARG A 176 10.15 -9.66 -21.39
C ARG A 176 9.51 -9.29 -22.73
N LEU A 177 8.23 -8.91 -22.72
CA LEU A 177 7.50 -8.50 -23.93
C LEU A 177 8.06 -7.19 -24.48
N LEU A 178 8.27 -6.20 -23.61
CA LEU A 178 8.80 -4.89 -23.96
C LEU A 178 10.16 -5.01 -24.65
N PHE A 179 11.09 -5.78 -24.09
CA PHE A 179 12.41 -5.99 -24.70
C PHE A 179 12.35 -6.74 -26.02
N ARG A 180 11.39 -7.67 -26.18
CA ARG A 180 11.15 -8.29 -27.49
C ARG A 180 10.73 -7.24 -28.53
N LEU A 181 9.77 -6.37 -28.20
CA LEU A 181 9.29 -5.32 -29.10
C LEU A 181 10.40 -4.31 -29.47
N VAL A 182 11.28 -3.99 -28.53
CA VAL A 182 12.45 -3.13 -28.79
C VAL A 182 13.44 -3.82 -29.73
N ARG A 183 13.80 -5.09 -29.48
CA ARG A 183 14.72 -5.84 -30.35
C ARG A 183 14.18 -6.08 -31.76
N GLU A 184 12.87 -6.24 -31.89
CA GLU A 184 12.17 -6.36 -33.19
C GLU A 184 12.04 -5.00 -33.91
N GLY A 185 12.45 -3.89 -33.29
CA GLY A 185 12.35 -2.55 -33.86
C GLY A 185 10.93 -1.99 -33.89
N ALA A 186 9.95 -2.67 -33.29
CA ALA A 186 8.56 -2.21 -33.20
C ALA A 186 8.40 -1.03 -32.23
N VAL A 187 9.33 -0.86 -31.29
CA VAL A 187 9.38 0.23 -30.32
C VAL A 187 10.78 0.83 -30.31
N THR A 188 10.88 2.15 -30.49
CA THR A 188 12.17 2.88 -30.55
C THR A 188 12.44 3.74 -29.32
N GLY A 189 11.46 3.85 -28.41
CA GLY A 189 11.59 4.60 -27.18
C GLY A 189 10.48 4.30 -26.19
N LEU A 190 10.70 4.67 -24.94
CA LEU A 190 9.85 4.33 -23.80
C LEU A 190 9.50 5.57 -22.99
N ARG A 191 8.25 5.67 -22.57
CA ARG A 191 7.81 6.62 -21.55
C ARG A 191 7.51 5.84 -20.28
N ILE A 192 8.24 6.11 -19.21
CA ILE A 192 8.09 5.43 -17.94
C ILE A 192 7.10 6.18 -17.06
N ASP A 193 6.01 5.50 -16.73
CA ASP A 193 4.97 5.97 -15.82
C ASP A 193 5.45 5.93 -14.36
N HIS A 194 5.19 6.99 -13.61
CA HIS A 194 5.42 7.06 -12.18
C HIS A 194 6.73 6.43 -11.63
N PRO A 195 7.92 6.78 -12.19
CA PRO A 195 9.20 6.29 -11.68
C PRO A 195 9.45 6.69 -10.21
N ASP A 196 8.81 7.75 -9.72
CA ASP A 196 8.82 8.14 -8.31
C ASP A 196 8.10 7.15 -7.37
N GLY A 197 7.44 6.12 -7.88
CA GLY A 197 6.94 4.99 -7.10
C GLY A 197 7.94 3.84 -6.94
N LEU A 198 9.03 3.83 -7.71
CA LEU A 198 10.00 2.73 -7.69
C LEU A 198 10.86 2.75 -6.42
N TYR A 199 11.36 1.59 -6.03
CA TYR A 199 12.28 1.49 -4.89
C TYR A 199 13.61 2.19 -5.19
N ASP A 200 14.26 1.79 -6.29
CA ASP A 200 15.49 2.39 -6.82
C ASP A 200 15.29 2.74 -8.31
N PRO A 201 14.84 3.98 -8.61
CA PRO A 201 14.62 4.41 -9.99
C PRO A 201 15.90 4.45 -10.83
N ALA A 202 17.05 4.80 -10.23
CA ALA A 202 18.31 4.91 -10.96
C ALA A 202 18.75 3.53 -11.47
N ASP A 203 18.68 2.52 -10.60
CA ASP A 203 18.96 1.14 -10.99
C ASP A 203 17.95 0.60 -12.01
N TYR A 204 16.67 0.96 -11.86
CA TYR A 204 15.63 0.60 -12.84
C TYR A 204 15.94 1.11 -14.25
N PHE A 205 16.29 2.40 -14.40
CA PHE A 205 16.63 2.97 -15.71
C PHE A 205 17.88 2.34 -16.31
N ARG A 206 18.91 2.06 -15.49
CA ARG A 206 20.10 1.33 -15.92
C ARG A 206 19.75 -0.05 -16.48
N ARG A 207 18.99 -0.85 -15.73
CA ARG A 207 18.53 -2.20 -16.18
C ARG A 207 17.66 -2.13 -17.43
N LEU A 208 16.88 -1.06 -17.61
CA LEU A 208 16.03 -0.86 -18.78
C LEU A 208 16.85 -0.73 -20.07
N HIS A 209 17.93 0.04 -20.03
CA HIS A 209 18.87 0.15 -21.15
C HIS A 209 19.60 -1.17 -21.43
N GLU A 210 20.08 -1.84 -20.38
CA GLU A 210 20.75 -3.14 -20.51
C GLU A 210 19.84 -4.19 -21.15
N GLY A 211 18.60 -4.31 -20.67
CA GLY A 211 17.63 -5.27 -21.21
C GLY A 211 17.16 -4.96 -22.63
N ALA A 212 17.21 -3.68 -23.03
CA ALA A 212 16.95 -3.23 -24.40
C ALA A 212 18.10 -3.56 -25.37
N GLY A 213 19.28 -3.94 -24.86
CA GLY A 213 20.47 -4.21 -25.67
C GLY A 213 21.29 -2.96 -25.99
N GLY A 214 21.08 -1.84 -25.28
CA GLY A 214 21.83 -0.60 -25.46
C GLY A 214 21.04 0.66 -25.11
N GLU A 215 21.56 1.81 -25.56
CA GLU A 215 20.86 3.08 -25.40
C GLU A 215 19.57 3.12 -26.23
N ILE A 216 18.48 3.53 -25.58
CA ILE A 216 17.16 3.72 -26.19
C ILE A 216 16.59 5.06 -25.72
N TYR A 217 15.69 5.67 -26.49
CA TYR A 217 15.09 6.93 -26.06
C TYR A 217 14.12 6.69 -24.89
N VAL A 218 14.44 7.16 -23.69
CA VAL A 218 13.60 7.00 -22.49
C VAL A 218 13.22 8.35 -21.90
N VAL A 219 11.93 8.58 -21.65
CA VAL A 219 11.43 9.76 -20.91
C VAL A 219 10.69 9.34 -19.65
N ALA A 220 10.89 10.11 -18.58
CA ALA A 220 10.34 9.82 -17.27
C ALA A 220 9.12 10.71 -16.96
N GLU A 221 7.99 10.13 -16.57
CA GLU A 221 6.90 10.93 -16.02
C GLU A 221 7.25 11.42 -14.62
N LYS A 222 7.90 12.59 -14.52
CA LYS A 222 8.40 13.13 -13.26
C LYS A 222 7.95 14.57 -13.09
N ILE A 223 7.38 14.88 -11.92
CA ILE A 223 6.99 16.24 -11.55
C ILE A 223 8.13 16.96 -10.85
N LEU A 224 8.72 17.97 -11.50
CA LEU A 224 9.78 18.82 -10.94
C LEU A 224 9.20 20.03 -10.20
N ALA A 225 9.59 20.21 -8.95
CA ALA A 225 9.33 21.44 -8.20
C ALA A 225 10.18 22.61 -8.75
N PRO A 226 9.81 23.87 -8.47
CA PRO A 226 10.58 25.03 -8.93
C PRO A 226 12.05 24.99 -8.48
N GLY A 227 12.97 25.01 -9.45
CA GLY A 227 14.42 24.94 -9.21
C GLY A 227 14.93 23.53 -8.90
N GLU A 228 14.07 22.52 -8.97
CA GLU A 228 14.44 21.12 -8.88
C GLU A 228 15.02 20.63 -10.22
N GLN A 229 16.08 19.84 -10.17
CA GLN A 229 16.65 19.18 -11.35
C GLN A 229 16.36 17.68 -11.30
N LEU A 230 16.20 17.08 -12.48
CA LEU A 230 16.14 15.63 -12.62
C LEU A 230 17.46 15.02 -12.12
N PRO A 231 17.45 13.88 -11.42
CA PRO A 231 18.70 13.25 -10.97
C PRO A 231 19.60 12.87 -12.16
N ASP A 232 20.87 13.27 -12.11
CA ASP A 232 21.86 12.96 -13.16
C ASP A 232 22.12 11.45 -13.30
N SER A 233 21.82 10.67 -12.26
CA SER A 233 21.94 9.21 -12.27
C SER A 233 20.85 8.51 -13.07
N TRP A 234 19.80 9.21 -13.48
CA TRP A 234 18.73 8.64 -14.30
C TRP A 234 19.15 8.66 -15.76
N ALA A 235 19.49 7.49 -16.29
CA ALA A 235 19.71 7.28 -17.72
C ALA A 235 18.40 7.49 -18.50
N THR A 236 18.08 8.75 -18.77
CA THR A 236 16.85 9.20 -19.42
C THR A 236 17.16 10.42 -20.28
N ALA A 237 16.40 10.62 -21.35
CA ALA A 237 16.46 11.80 -22.20
C ALA A 237 15.81 13.04 -21.57
N GLY A 238 15.12 12.87 -20.43
CA GLY A 238 14.43 13.95 -19.72
C GLY A 238 13.09 13.49 -19.14
N THR A 239 12.23 14.46 -18.83
CA THR A 239 10.89 14.19 -18.33
C THR A 239 9.85 14.17 -19.46
N THR A 240 8.60 13.84 -19.15
CA THR A 240 7.45 14.05 -20.06
C THR A 240 7.09 15.53 -20.28
N GLY A 241 7.76 16.45 -19.58
CA GLY A 241 7.80 17.86 -19.92
C GLY A 241 6.84 18.77 -19.14
N TYR A 242 6.33 18.40 -17.95
CA TYR A 242 5.39 19.22 -17.16
C TYR A 242 5.93 20.61 -16.80
N GLU A 243 7.24 20.79 -16.75
CA GLU A 243 7.94 22.07 -16.62
C GLU A 243 7.58 23.04 -17.75
N PHE A 244 7.43 22.56 -18.99
CA PHE A 244 7.16 23.38 -20.16
C PHE A 244 5.77 24.02 -20.14
N PRO A 245 4.64 23.28 -19.99
CA PRO A 245 3.31 23.88 -19.93
C PRO A 245 3.16 24.78 -18.69
N ASN A 246 3.84 24.50 -17.58
CA ASN A 246 3.83 25.40 -16.42
C ASN A 246 4.51 26.75 -16.71
N LEU A 247 5.64 26.75 -17.43
CA LEU A 247 6.29 27.98 -17.89
C LEU A 247 5.46 28.71 -18.95
N LEU A 248 4.94 27.98 -19.94
CA LEU A 248 4.12 28.51 -21.03
C LEU A 248 2.82 29.14 -20.49
N ASN A 249 2.16 28.49 -19.54
CA ASN A 249 0.95 29.01 -18.91
C ASN A 249 1.21 30.36 -18.21
N GLY A 250 2.42 30.52 -17.65
CA GLY A 250 2.84 31.77 -17.02
C GLY A 250 2.90 32.98 -17.96
N ILE A 251 2.92 32.78 -19.29
CA ILE A 251 2.89 33.85 -20.31
C ILE A 251 1.48 34.45 -20.44
N PHE A 252 0.43 33.64 -20.20
CA PHE A 252 -0.96 34.07 -20.33
C PHE A 252 -1.52 34.73 -19.07
N VAL A 253 -0.70 34.86 -18.02
CA VAL A 253 -1.10 35.45 -16.73
C VAL A 253 -0.57 36.87 -16.61
N ASP A 254 -1.47 37.87 -16.59
CA ASP A 254 -1.11 39.25 -16.26
C ASP A 254 -0.74 39.38 -14.77
N ARG A 255 0.57 39.42 -14.51
CA ARG A 255 1.14 39.50 -13.16
C ARG A 255 0.82 40.81 -12.45
N ALA A 256 0.49 41.90 -13.18
CA ALA A 256 0.14 43.17 -12.56
C ALA A 256 -1.17 43.06 -11.75
N GLN A 257 -2.06 42.14 -12.13
CA GLN A 257 -3.36 41.93 -11.48
C GLN A 257 -3.34 40.93 -10.32
N ALA A 258 -2.19 40.33 -10.00
CA ALA A 258 -2.10 39.28 -8.97
C ALA A 258 -2.67 39.74 -7.60
N ARG A 259 -2.31 40.95 -7.15
CA ARG A 259 -2.80 41.50 -5.89
C ARG A 259 -4.31 41.76 -5.91
N ALA A 260 -4.84 42.25 -7.03
CA ALA A 260 -6.28 42.52 -7.16
C ALA A 260 -7.08 41.21 -7.13
N MET A 261 -6.61 40.18 -7.83
CA MET A 261 -7.21 38.85 -7.83
C MET A 261 -7.20 38.22 -6.43
N GLU A 262 -6.07 38.28 -5.72
CA GLU A 262 -5.95 37.76 -4.36
C GLU A 262 -6.89 38.49 -3.38
N GLN A 263 -7.01 39.82 -3.50
CA GLN A 263 -7.94 40.61 -2.68
C GLN A 263 -9.40 40.23 -2.94
N ASN A 264 -9.78 40.06 -4.20
CA ASN A 264 -11.14 39.67 -4.58
C ASN A 264 -11.47 38.26 -4.09
N TYR A 265 -10.56 37.31 -4.28
CA TYR A 265 -10.72 35.94 -3.79
C TYR A 265 -10.84 35.91 -2.26
N ALA A 266 -9.97 36.66 -1.56
CA ALA A 266 -10.00 36.76 -0.11
C ALA A 266 -11.31 37.33 0.44
N ARG A 267 -11.88 38.35 -0.23
CA ARG A 267 -13.20 38.90 0.13
C ARG A 267 -14.30 37.87 -0.07
N LEU A 268 -14.25 37.12 -1.17
CA LEU A 268 -15.23 36.07 -1.48
C LEU A 268 -15.24 34.97 -0.42
N ILE A 269 -14.07 34.44 -0.05
CA ILE A 269 -13.95 33.35 0.94
C ILE A 269 -13.89 33.85 2.39
N ARG A 270 -13.88 35.18 2.60
CA ARG A 270 -13.72 35.86 3.91
C ARG A 270 -12.51 35.39 4.72
N HIS A 271 -11.45 34.99 4.02
CA HIS A 271 -10.23 34.44 4.62
C HIS A 271 -9.03 34.70 3.70
N ARG A 272 -7.82 34.73 4.27
CA ARG A 272 -6.55 34.89 3.53
C ARG A 272 -5.56 33.81 3.95
N PRO A 273 -5.78 32.55 3.56
CA PRO A 273 -4.88 31.48 3.93
C PRO A 273 -3.57 31.60 3.11
N GLY A 274 -2.43 31.42 3.76
CA GLY A 274 -1.15 31.34 3.05
C GLY A 274 -1.08 30.05 2.23
N PHE A 275 -0.70 30.11 0.96
CA PHE A 275 -0.66 28.90 0.11
C PHE A 275 0.20 27.77 0.71
N THR A 276 1.33 28.10 1.32
CA THR A 276 2.20 27.14 2.00
C THR A 276 1.48 26.42 3.15
N GLU A 277 0.65 27.14 3.91
CA GLU A 277 -0.12 26.59 5.03
C GLU A 277 -1.22 25.67 4.50
N ILE A 278 -1.92 26.07 3.44
CA ILE A 278 -2.92 25.22 2.77
C ILE A 278 -2.30 23.91 2.30
N VAL A 279 -1.15 23.97 1.60
CA VAL A 279 -0.45 22.77 1.12
C VAL A 279 -0.07 21.87 2.29
N HIS A 280 0.49 22.44 3.36
CA HIS A 280 0.86 21.70 4.55
C HIS A 280 -0.35 21.01 5.20
N ASP A 281 -1.44 21.74 5.42
CA ASP A 281 -2.66 21.21 6.03
C ASP A 281 -3.34 20.15 5.16
N CYS A 282 -3.36 20.34 3.83
CA CYS A 282 -3.87 19.33 2.91
C CYS A 282 -3.01 18.06 2.94
N LYS A 283 -1.67 18.16 2.93
CA LYS A 283 -0.80 16.99 3.07
C LYS A 283 -1.06 16.25 4.38
N ARG A 284 -1.21 16.98 5.48
CA ARG A 284 -1.56 16.41 6.79
C ARG A 284 -2.90 15.69 6.77
N LEU A 285 -3.93 16.31 6.17
CA LEU A 285 -5.26 15.72 6.04
C LEU A 285 -5.23 14.40 5.26
N ILE A 286 -4.51 14.33 4.14
CA ILE A 286 -4.45 13.10 3.35
C ILE A 286 -3.73 11.98 4.13
N MET A 287 -2.64 12.30 4.83
CA MET A 287 -1.95 11.33 5.71
C MET A 287 -2.79 10.87 6.90
N GLU A 288 -3.73 11.70 7.37
CA GLU A 288 -4.66 11.35 8.46
C GLU A 288 -5.87 10.54 7.98
N THR A 289 -6.15 10.49 6.67
CA THR A 289 -7.40 9.93 6.13
C THR A 289 -7.17 8.80 5.12
N SER A 290 -6.50 9.09 4.01
CA SER A 290 -6.42 8.18 2.85
C SER A 290 -5.14 7.35 2.85
N MET A 291 -4.09 7.85 3.52
CA MET A 291 -2.76 7.21 3.62
C MET A 291 -2.32 6.94 5.06
N ALA A 292 -3.28 6.72 5.97
CA ALA A 292 -2.98 6.47 7.37
C ALA A 292 -2.28 5.12 7.56
N ALA A 293 -2.69 4.09 6.82
CA ALA A 293 -2.08 2.77 6.83
C ALA A 293 -0.58 2.81 6.48
N GLU A 294 -0.20 3.50 5.40
CA GLU A 294 1.19 3.61 4.99
C GLU A 294 2.03 4.42 5.99
N LEU A 295 1.47 5.51 6.54
CA LEU A 295 2.13 6.26 7.60
C LEU A 295 2.35 5.40 8.86
N ASN A 296 1.35 4.60 9.25
CA ASN A 296 1.45 3.69 10.38
C ASN A 296 2.54 2.64 10.15
N MET A 297 2.60 2.04 8.96
CA MET A 297 3.64 1.08 8.58
C MET A 297 5.04 1.71 8.71
N LEU A 298 5.24 2.92 8.18
CA LEU A 298 6.52 3.61 8.29
C LEU A 298 6.86 3.97 9.74
N ALA A 299 5.88 4.40 10.53
CA ALA A 299 6.08 4.72 11.95
C ALA A 299 6.48 3.48 12.76
N HIS A 300 5.89 2.32 12.49
CA HIS A 300 6.28 1.05 13.12
C HIS A 300 7.71 0.64 12.73
N ARG A 301 8.10 0.79 11.46
CA ARG A 301 9.47 0.54 11.02
C ARG A 301 10.47 1.48 11.71
N LEU A 302 10.13 2.77 11.78
CA LEU A 302 10.95 3.76 12.46
C LEU A 302 11.07 3.46 13.96
N ASN A 303 9.99 3.01 14.60
CA ASN A 303 10.01 2.59 16.01
C ASN A 303 10.95 1.40 16.23
N ALA A 304 10.88 0.38 15.38
CA ALA A 304 11.77 -0.78 15.46
C ALA A 304 13.26 -0.40 15.26
N ILE A 305 13.56 0.63 14.48
CA ILE A 305 14.92 1.20 14.37
C ILE A 305 15.27 1.97 15.65
N SER A 306 14.36 2.80 16.13
CA SER A 306 14.53 3.65 17.31
C SER A 306 14.89 2.85 18.56
N GLU A 307 14.24 1.69 18.75
CA GLU A 307 14.46 0.76 19.87
C GLU A 307 15.87 0.16 19.91
N LYS A 308 16.58 0.11 18.77
CA LYS A 308 17.94 -0.45 18.68
C LYS A 308 19.03 0.50 19.21
N HIS A 309 18.72 1.78 19.42
CA HIS A 309 19.73 2.79 19.78
C HIS A 309 19.44 3.43 21.14
N ARG A 310 20.48 3.58 21.97
CA ARG A 310 20.29 4.04 23.37
C ARG A 310 19.62 5.41 23.46
N THR A 311 19.93 6.30 22.53
CA THR A 311 19.53 7.71 22.53
C THR A 311 18.12 7.93 22.00
N SER A 312 17.52 6.94 21.33
CA SER A 312 16.20 7.05 20.69
C SER A 312 15.19 6.00 21.19
N ARG A 313 15.61 5.00 21.98
CA ARG A 313 14.73 3.91 22.44
C ARG A 313 13.48 4.35 23.20
N ASP A 314 13.51 5.53 23.82
CA ASP A 314 12.39 6.08 24.60
C ASP A 314 11.38 6.88 23.75
N PHE A 315 11.62 7.02 22.44
CA PHE A 315 10.64 7.63 21.54
C PHE A 315 9.43 6.72 21.39
N THR A 316 8.25 7.22 21.77
CA THR A 316 7.02 6.45 21.62
C THR A 316 6.57 6.40 20.16
N LEU A 317 5.89 5.32 19.77
CA LEU A 317 5.27 5.19 18.45
C LEU A 317 4.44 6.43 18.08
N GLY A 318 3.60 6.93 18.99
CA GLY A 318 2.79 8.13 18.74
C GLY A 318 3.61 9.42 18.56
N ALA A 319 4.80 9.53 19.16
CA ALA A 319 5.71 10.64 18.89
C ALA A 319 6.35 10.51 17.50
N LEU A 320 6.76 9.29 17.12
CA LEU A 320 7.35 8.99 15.82
C LEU A 320 6.35 9.18 14.67
N THR A 321 5.11 8.71 14.82
CA THR A 321 4.04 8.93 13.83
C THR A 321 3.78 10.42 13.60
N ARG A 322 3.66 11.20 14.67
CA ARG A 322 3.49 12.67 14.57
C ARG A 322 4.68 13.32 13.88
N ALA A 323 5.89 12.98 14.30
CA ALA A 323 7.11 13.54 13.72
C ALA A 323 7.22 13.22 12.23
N LEU A 324 6.97 11.96 11.85
CA LEU A 324 7.04 11.51 10.46
C LEU A 324 6.02 12.24 9.58
N ARG A 325 4.79 12.39 10.07
CA ARG A 325 3.74 13.15 9.39
C ARG A 325 4.13 14.62 9.15
N GLU A 326 4.63 15.31 10.17
CA GLU A 326 5.05 16.71 10.02
C GLU A 326 6.26 16.84 9.08
N VAL A 327 7.18 15.88 9.11
CA VAL A 327 8.31 15.83 8.18
C VAL A 327 7.81 15.67 6.74
N ILE A 328 6.92 14.69 6.46
CA ILE A 328 6.34 14.47 5.13
C ILE A 328 5.53 15.69 4.67
N ALA A 329 4.75 16.31 5.55
CA ALA A 329 3.98 17.52 5.23
C ALA A 329 4.89 18.70 4.84
N ALA A 330 6.07 18.79 5.46
CA ALA A 330 7.06 19.83 5.19
C ALA A 330 7.96 19.57 3.98
N PHE A 331 7.90 18.39 3.34
CA PHE A 331 8.78 18.09 2.21
C PHE A 331 8.52 19.05 1.02
N PRO A 332 9.58 19.71 0.50
CA PRO A 332 9.44 20.71 -0.56
C PRO A 332 9.41 20.10 -1.97
N VAL A 333 9.78 18.83 -2.10
CA VAL A 333 9.86 18.07 -3.35
C VAL A 333 9.01 16.81 -3.25
N TYR A 334 8.82 16.13 -4.38
CA TYR A 334 7.99 14.93 -4.47
C TYR A 334 8.57 13.75 -3.70
N ARG A 335 9.89 13.52 -3.78
CA ARG A 335 10.64 12.56 -2.95
C ARG A 335 12.13 12.86 -2.98
N THR A 336 12.89 12.16 -2.14
CA THR A 336 14.35 12.06 -2.22
C THR A 336 14.76 10.72 -2.85
N TYR A 337 16.00 10.63 -3.32
CA TYR A 337 16.54 9.44 -3.99
C TYR A 337 17.72 8.84 -3.22
N VAL A 338 17.51 8.64 -1.92
CA VAL A 338 18.50 8.00 -1.04
C VAL A 338 18.49 6.50 -1.30
N THR A 339 19.62 5.96 -1.78
CA THR A 339 19.87 4.52 -1.88
C THR A 339 20.81 4.07 -0.75
N ALA A 340 20.68 2.80 -0.35
CA ALA A 340 21.28 2.29 0.88
C ALA A 340 22.80 2.54 0.99
N TYR A 341 23.23 2.92 2.19
CA TYR A 341 24.64 2.86 2.59
C TYR A 341 25.10 1.40 2.59
N VAL A 342 25.98 1.01 1.67
CA VAL A 342 26.92 -0.06 1.98
C VAL A 342 27.92 0.54 2.96
N THR A 343 27.71 0.35 4.26
CA THR A 343 28.81 0.54 5.21
C THR A 343 29.87 -0.48 4.85
N ALA A 344 31.08 -0.03 4.52
CA ALA A 344 32.23 -0.87 4.20
C ALA A 344 32.73 -1.73 5.39
N ALA A 345 31.86 -2.08 6.34
CA ALA A 345 32.18 -2.75 7.60
C ALA A 345 31.67 -4.21 7.67
N GLN A 346 31.18 -4.80 6.57
CA GLN A 346 30.76 -6.21 6.53
C GLN A 346 31.39 -7.01 5.39
N SER A 347 32.66 -6.74 5.07
CA SER A 347 33.49 -7.78 4.42
C SER A 347 34.10 -8.66 5.51
N PRO A 348 33.93 -10.00 5.48
CA PRO A 348 34.67 -10.89 6.38
C PRO A 348 36.17 -10.72 6.12
N PRO A 349 37.04 -10.84 7.14
CA PRO A 349 38.47 -10.71 6.96
C PRO A 349 38.98 -12.05 6.40
N ASP A 350 38.90 -12.24 5.09
CA ASP A 350 39.62 -13.34 4.47
C ASP A 350 40.73 -12.85 3.54
N ARG A 351 41.86 -13.54 3.71
CA ARG A 351 43.20 -13.16 3.31
C ARG A 351 43.43 -13.56 1.84
N ARG A 352 44.18 -12.70 1.14
CA ARG A 352 44.94 -12.94 -0.11
C ARG A 352 44.13 -12.93 -1.41
N ALA A 353 44.26 -11.84 -2.18
CA ALA A 353 44.51 -11.87 -3.62
C ALA A 353 45.19 -10.55 -4.07
N PRO A 354 45.92 -10.54 -5.21
CA PRO A 354 47.04 -9.64 -5.48
C PRO A 354 46.63 -8.31 -6.13
N GLU A 355 47.60 -7.39 -6.17
CA GLU A 355 47.56 -6.07 -6.78
C GLU A 355 47.18 -6.10 -8.29
N ALA A 356 46.56 -4.99 -8.70
CA ALA A 356 46.39 -4.46 -10.06
C ALA A 356 45.26 -5.00 -10.96
N ALA A 357 44.21 -4.17 -11.10
CA ALA A 357 43.59 -3.84 -12.38
C ALA A 357 42.82 -2.50 -12.23
N GLU A 358 43.41 -1.40 -12.71
CA GLU A 358 42.71 -0.15 -12.97
C GLU A 358 41.71 -0.38 -14.13
N GLY A 359 40.43 -0.02 -13.94
CA GLY A 359 39.48 0.10 -15.06
C GLY A 359 38.15 -0.66 -14.98
N ALA A 360 37.60 -0.98 -13.81
CA ALA A 360 36.22 -1.48 -13.68
C ALA A 360 35.33 -0.42 -12.98
N PRO A 361 34.10 -0.14 -13.46
CA PRO A 361 33.19 0.77 -12.78
C PRO A 361 32.78 0.13 -11.45
N THR A 362 33.23 0.73 -10.35
CA THR A 362 32.93 0.26 -9.00
C THR A 362 31.42 0.22 -8.79
N ALA A 363 30.95 -0.93 -8.31
CA ALA A 363 29.56 -1.18 -7.97
C ALA A 363 28.95 -0.04 -7.14
N ASN A 364 27.73 0.32 -7.53
CA ASN A 364 26.86 1.38 -7.01
C ASN A 364 26.94 1.55 -5.48
N THR A 365 27.79 2.45 -4.99
CA THR A 365 27.76 2.92 -3.60
C THR A 365 26.63 3.93 -3.50
N GLY A 366 25.64 3.68 -2.64
CA GLY A 366 24.54 4.62 -2.42
C GLY A 366 25.06 5.98 -1.96
N VAL A 367 24.99 6.99 -2.83
CA VAL A 367 25.42 8.36 -2.52
C VAL A 367 24.18 9.17 -2.16
N ILE A 368 23.99 9.44 -0.87
CA ILE A 368 23.08 10.52 -0.46
C ILE A 368 23.67 11.83 -0.97
N THR A 369 22.94 12.49 -1.87
CA THR A 369 23.37 13.79 -2.40
C THR A 369 23.28 14.86 -1.32
N ASP A 370 24.11 15.91 -1.42
CA ASP A 370 24.02 17.06 -0.49
C ASP A 370 22.66 17.77 -0.57
N ARG A 371 22.00 17.67 -1.73
CA ARG A 371 20.66 18.16 -1.96
C ARG A 371 19.61 17.36 -1.17
N ASP A 372 19.69 16.03 -1.17
CA ASP A 372 18.80 15.19 -0.35
C ASP A 372 18.99 15.48 1.14
N ARG A 373 20.24 15.63 1.59
CA ARG A 373 20.55 16.03 2.98
C ARG A 373 19.89 17.37 3.33
N GLU A 374 19.99 18.36 2.45
CA GLU A 374 19.41 19.68 2.69
C GLU A 374 17.87 19.64 2.74
N TYR A 375 17.22 18.88 1.86
CA TYR A 375 15.76 18.73 1.91
C TYR A 375 15.29 18.07 3.20
N VAL A 376 15.95 16.99 3.63
CA VAL A 376 15.65 16.31 4.88
C VAL A 376 15.86 17.25 6.07
N ARG A 377 16.99 17.97 6.13
CA ARG A 377 17.27 18.94 7.21
C ARG A 377 16.20 20.03 7.27
N ARG A 378 15.78 20.59 6.13
CA ARG A 378 14.73 21.62 6.07
C ARG A 378 13.39 21.11 6.55
N ALA A 379 12.99 19.92 6.12
CA ALA A 379 11.74 19.29 6.54
C ALA A 379 11.74 19.03 8.05
N VAL A 380 12.83 18.46 8.59
CA VAL A 380 13.00 18.22 10.03
C VAL A 380 12.99 19.52 10.83
N ALA A 381 13.69 20.56 10.37
CA ALA A 381 13.71 21.87 11.04
C ALA A 381 12.32 22.53 11.06
N HIS A 382 11.54 22.38 9.98
CA HIS A 382 10.15 22.84 9.93
C HIS A 382 9.27 22.05 10.91
N ALA A 383 9.33 20.72 10.87
CA ALA A 383 8.57 19.85 11.76
C ALA A 383 8.86 20.14 13.23
N ARG A 384 10.12 20.36 13.62
CA ARG A 384 10.51 20.75 15.00
C ARG A 384 9.80 22.02 15.46
N ARG A 385 9.68 23.04 14.59
CA ARG A 385 8.96 24.28 14.93
C ARG A 385 7.46 24.05 15.10
N GLN A 386 6.85 23.22 14.25
CA GLN A 386 5.42 22.92 14.32
C GLN A 386 5.06 22.09 15.56
N VAL A 387 5.83 21.04 15.86
CA VAL A 387 5.61 20.20 17.04
C VAL A 387 5.79 20.99 18.34
N ALA A 388 6.84 21.82 18.43
CA ALA A 388 7.05 22.70 19.58
C ALA A 388 5.88 23.69 19.80
N SER A 389 5.33 24.24 18.71
CA SER A 389 4.15 25.09 18.75
C SER A 389 2.90 24.34 19.24
N ALA A 390 2.68 23.12 18.73
CA ALA A 390 1.54 22.29 19.11
C ALA A 390 1.59 21.86 20.58
N ASP A 391 2.77 21.49 21.10
CA ASP A 391 2.95 21.13 22.50
C ASP A 391 2.77 22.36 23.41
N ALA A 392 3.26 23.54 23.00
CA ALA A 392 3.03 24.79 23.72
C ALA A 392 1.53 25.19 23.74
N ALA A 393 0.81 25.01 22.64
CA ALA A 393 -0.64 25.23 22.57
C ALA A 393 -1.42 24.24 23.46
N SER A 394 -1.00 22.96 23.46
CA SER A 394 -1.56 21.89 24.30
C SER A 394 -1.36 22.16 25.79
N LEU A 395 -0.18 22.65 26.18
CA LEU A 395 0.14 23.09 27.55
C LEU A 395 -0.71 24.29 27.96
N ARG A 396 -0.89 25.28 27.08
CA ARG A 396 -1.79 26.44 27.32
C ARG A 396 -3.25 26.01 27.44
N LEU A 397 -3.71 25.05 26.65
CA LEU A 397 -5.07 24.51 26.72
C LEU A 397 -5.30 23.71 28.01
N ARG A 398 -4.32 22.92 28.45
CA ARG A 398 -4.32 22.19 29.73
C ARG A 398 -4.27 23.16 30.93
N ALA A 399 -3.49 24.24 30.84
CA ALA A 399 -3.47 25.31 31.84
C ALA A 399 -4.83 26.03 31.93
N ARG A 400 -5.45 26.34 30.78
CA ARG A 400 -6.82 26.93 30.74
C ARG A 400 -7.90 25.99 31.25
N ARG A 401 -7.79 24.68 31.01
CA ARG A 401 -8.72 23.66 31.55
C ARG A 401 -8.55 23.42 33.05
N ARG A 402 -7.35 23.60 33.61
CA ARG A 402 -7.14 23.56 35.08
C ARG A 402 -7.72 24.78 35.80
N GLY A 403 -7.88 25.92 35.12
CA GLY A 403 -8.49 27.15 35.66
C GLY A 403 -10.02 27.23 35.62
N ARG A 404 -10.73 26.25 35.04
CA ARG A 404 -12.19 26.22 34.98
C ARG A 404 -12.72 24.82 35.34
N ARG A 405 -12.83 24.53 36.63
CA ARG A 405 -13.65 23.43 37.15
C ARG A 405 -14.93 23.99 37.79
N ARG A 406 -16.05 23.90 37.08
CA ARG A 406 -17.39 23.69 37.64
C ARG A 406 -18.13 22.67 36.77
N PRO A 407 -18.89 21.73 37.35
CA PRO A 407 -19.54 20.68 36.59
C PRO A 407 -20.93 21.14 36.14
N HIS A 408 -21.30 20.89 34.88
CA HIS A 408 -22.71 20.82 34.50
C HIS A 408 -22.96 19.62 33.58
N ARG A 409 -24.03 18.91 33.93
CA ARG A 409 -24.63 17.75 33.26
C ARG A 409 -25.28 18.15 31.93
N GLY A 410 -25.21 17.22 30.96
CA GLY A 410 -26.21 16.96 29.92
C GLY A 410 -26.37 17.96 28.77
N ALA A 411 -25.99 17.57 27.55
CA ALA A 411 -26.71 17.89 26.30
C ALA A 411 -26.14 17.10 25.10
N ALA A 412 -27.02 16.83 24.15
CA ALA A 412 -26.97 15.99 22.93
C ALA A 412 -25.83 16.29 21.91
N PRO A 413 -25.57 15.38 20.94
CA PRO A 413 -24.45 15.51 20.00
C PRO A 413 -24.69 16.59 18.93
N PRO A 414 -23.64 17.25 18.41
CA PRO A 414 -23.79 18.19 17.30
C PRO A 414 -23.96 17.44 15.97
N ARG A 415 -24.95 17.90 15.19
CA ARG A 415 -25.23 17.50 13.81
C ARG A 415 -24.06 17.88 12.89
N ALA A 416 -23.64 16.95 12.04
CA ALA A 416 -22.69 17.17 10.95
C ALA A 416 -23.29 18.11 9.86
N PRO A 417 -22.53 19.07 9.31
CA PRO A 417 -22.93 19.74 8.10
C PRO A 417 -22.64 18.84 6.89
N ARG A 418 -23.69 18.50 6.14
CA ARG A 418 -23.62 17.95 4.79
C ARG A 418 -23.05 19.02 3.86
N LEU A 419 -21.83 18.85 3.37
CA LEU A 419 -21.32 19.62 2.23
C LEU A 419 -21.83 18.99 0.94
N ARG A 420 -22.70 19.73 0.24
CA ARG A 420 -23.18 19.43 -1.11
C ARG A 420 -22.20 19.98 -2.15
N GLY A 421 -21.94 19.17 -3.19
CA GLY A 421 -21.73 19.60 -4.57
C GLY A 421 -20.47 20.41 -4.87
N ALA A 422 -19.45 19.73 -5.41
CA ALA A 422 -18.35 20.39 -6.11
C ALA A 422 -18.87 21.02 -7.41
N ALA A 423 -18.89 22.35 -7.47
CA ALA A 423 -19.03 23.09 -8.72
C ALA A 423 -17.67 23.13 -9.44
N ALA A 424 -17.71 22.92 -10.76
CA ALA A 424 -16.55 22.89 -11.65
C ALA A 424 -15.64 24.13 -11.48
N ARG A 425 -14.33 23.90 -11.32
CA ARG A 425 -13.28 24.93 -11.30
C ARG A 425 -12.25 24.66 -12.41
N PRO A 426 -11.56 25.69 -12.92
CA PRO A 426 -10.54 25.53 -13.96
C PRO A 426 -9.42 24.60 -13.49
N ARG A 427 -8.99 23.70 -14.37
CA ARG A 427 -7.96 22.68 -14.10
C ARG A 427 -6.64 23.33 -13.67
N VAL A 428 -6.19 23.05 -12.44
CA VAL A 428 -4.79 23.20 -12.05
C VAL A 428 -4.04 22.03 -12.69
N LEU A 429 -3.11 22.31 -13.60
CA LEU A 429 -2.27 21.30 -14.23
C LEU A 429 -1.33 20.67 -13.20
N GLY A 430 -1.02 19.37 -13.37
CA GLY A 430 -0.04 18.68 -12.53
C GLY A 430 1.30 19.43 -12.48
N GLY A 431 1.83 19.63 -11.28
CA GLY A 431 3.14 20.29 -11.06
C GLY A 431 3.13 21.83 -10.98
N HIS A 432 1.99 22.50 -11.06
CA HIS A 432 1.94 23.96 -11.00
C HIS A 432 2.11 24.51 -9.56
N ASP A 433 3.21 25.22 -9.26
CA ASP A 433 3.30 26.07 -8.04
C ASP A 433 2.73 27.47 -8.34
N PRO A 434 1.56 27.85 -7.79
CA PRO A 434 0.97 29.18 -8.01
C PRO A 434 1.80 30.36 -7.48
N ARG A 435 2.86 30.11 -6.69
CA ARG A 435 3.82 31.14 -6.26
C ARG A 435 4.89 31.46 -7.30
N SER A 436 5.04 30.64 -8.35
CA SER A 436 6.04 30.82 -9.41
C SER A 436 5.78 32.05 -10.30
N ALA A 437 4.60 32.69 -10.17
CA ALA A 437 4.26 33.93 -10.85
C ALA A 437 5.09 35.17 -10.41
N GLY A 438 6.11 35.03 -9.54
CA GLY A 438 6.77 36.20 -8.95
C GLY A 438 8.23 36.08 -8.45
N ARG A 439 9.15 35.36 -9.11
CA ARG A 439 10.59 35.38 -8.71
C ARG A 439 11.55 35.97 -9.76
N PRO A 440 12.44 36.93 -9.38
CA PRO A 440 13.62 37.31 -10.15
C PRO A 440 14.83 36.36 -9.90
N ARG A 441 15.80 36.42 -10.82
CA ARG A 441 17.05 35.63 -10.85
C ARG A 441 18.04 36.06 -9.75
N GLY A 442 18.64 35.08 -9.06
CA GLY A 442 19.94 35.19 -8.41
C GLY A 442 19.94 35.16 -6.87
N ALA A 443 20.62 34.16 -6.29
CA ALA A 443 21.55 34.29 -5.15
C ALA A 443 22.03 32.89 -4.69
N LEU A 444 23.33 32.66 -4.83
CA LEU A 444 24.10 31.51 -4.33
C LEU A 444 24.94 32.01 -3.14
N CYS A 445 24.96 31.31 -1.99
CA CYS A 445 26.17 31.01 -1.19
C CYS A 445 25.90 30.45 0.24
N ARG A 446 26.53 29.28 0.48
CA ARG A 446 27.23 28.68 1.67
C ARG A 446 26.96 29.20 3.10
N ARG A 447 26.77 28.28 4.08
CA ARG A 447 27.82 27.61 4.90
C ARG A 447 27.19 26.58 5.89
N GLU A 448 28.04 25.71 6.41
CA GLU A 448 27.78 24.41 7.08
C GLU A 448 27.17 24.45 8.48
N ALA A 449 26.50 23.35 8.87
CA ALA A 449 26.48 22.81 10.23
C ALA A 449 26.31 21.29 10.18
N ARG A 450 27.19 20.57 10.89
CA ARG A 450 27.14 19.12 11.12
C ARG A 450 26.19 18.86 12.28
N ASP A 451 25.25 17.92 12.12
CA ASP A 451 24.52 17.29 13.22
C ASP A 451 24.14 15.87 12.81
N ASP A 452 24.45 14.91 13.68
CA ASP A 452 24.24 13.48 13.50
C ASP A 452 22.75 13.16 13.37
N ALA A 453 22.35 12.85 12.13
CA ALA A 453 21.02 12.35 11.82
C ALA A 453 20.98 10.83 12.03
N LEU A 454 20.00 10.35 12.79
CA LEU A 454 19.50 8.98 12.70
C LEU A 454 19.28 8.62 11.22
N PRO A 455 19.42 7.36 10.80
CA PRO A 455 19.24 6.96 9.40
C PRO A 455 17.76 7.06 9.00
N LEU A 456 17.28 8.28 8.79
CA LEU A 456 15.97 8.60 8.21
C LEU A 456 15.96 8.36 6.70
N GLY A 457 17.14 8.16 6.08
CA GLY A 457 17.30 7.90 4.65
C GLY A 457 16.44 6.73 4.19
N ASP A 458 16.52 5.59 4.87
CA ASP A 458 15.78 4.36 4.51
C ASP A 458 14.27 4.46 4.75
N VAL A 459 13.80 5.43 5.54
CA VAL A 459 12.36 5.60 5.84
C VAL A 459 11.72 6.63 4.89
N LEU A 460 12.46 7.67 4.53
CA LEU A 460 11.99 8.77 3.68
C LEU A 460 12.24 8.53 2.17
N ALA A 461 13.19 7.65 1.82
CA ALA A 461 13.45 7.27 0.43
C ALA A 461 12.27 6.59 -0.26
N HIS A 462 11.29 6.06 0.49
CA HIS A 462 10.30 5.13 -0.04
C HIS A 462 8.87 5.66 -0.06
N PHE A 463 8.66 6.96 0.17
CA PHE A 463 7.34 7.58 0.17
C PHE A 463 7.26 8.73 -0.84
N PRO A 464 6.54 8.57 -1.97
CA PRO A 464 6.19 9.70 -2.83
C PRO A 464 5.22 10.63 -2.09
N VAL A 465 5.54 11.93 -2.02
CA VAL A 465 4.77 12.98 -1.33
C VAL A 465 3.69 13.58 -2.26
N ALA A 466 3.29 12.88 -3.32
CA ALA A 466 2.12 13.30 -4.10
C ALA A 466 0.85 13.06 -3.31
N LEU A 467 0.19 14.14 -2.96
CA LEU A 467 -1.13 14.10 -2.32
C LEU A 467 -2.13 15.01 -3.04
N LEU A 468 -1.72 15.66 -4.13
CA LEU A 468 -2.56 16.55 -4.92
C LEU A 468 -2.17 16.52 -6.40
N GLY A 469 -3.06 15.99 -7.23
CA GLY A 469 -3.13 16.33 -8.66
C GLY A 469 -2.73 15.22 -9.63
N SER A 470 -3.49 14.14 -9.68
CA SER A 470 -3.68 13.36 -10.90
C SER A 470 -4.87 12.42 -10.69
N ASP A 471 -6.04 12.85 -11.14
CA ASP A 471 -7.17 11.97 -11.43
C ASP A 471 -6.79 11.16 -12.69
N PRO A 472 -6.54 9.84 -12.58
CA PRO A 472 -6.37 9.01 -13.77
C PRO A 472 -7.78 8.80 -14.32
N ARG A 473 -8.03 9.29 -15.54
CA ARG A 473 -9.25 8.94 -16.25
C ARG A 473 -9.40 7.44 -16.39
#